data_AF-A0A5N3P609-F1
#
_entry.id   AF-A0A5N3P609-F1
#
_cell.length_a   1.000
_cell.length_b   1.000
_cell.length_c   1.000
_cell.angle_alpha   90.00
_cell.angle_beta   90.00
_cell.angle_gamma   90.00
#
_symmetry.space_group_name_H-M   'P 1'
#
loop_
_entity.id
_entity.type
_entity.pdbx_description
1 polymer ?
#
loop_
_entity_poly.entity_id
_entity_poly.type
_entity_poly.pdbx_seq_one_letter_code
_entity_poly.pdbx_strand_id
1 'polypeptide(L)'
;MSLAQTPLPSDPAALRALAASLQSELTNVVGIVAEKDREIAARDAELYAKTLHVEKLKAQLAALRRARFGRSSEKLERGIEQLELLIGTLEADEAQANAPREAITARSESTKFRPGRRPLPDHLPREEVVHEAPCACPQCGGMRFGRIGQDEREILEYVPSHFKV
;
A
#
# COMPACT_ATOMS: atom_id res chain seq x y z
N MET A 1 -42.75 -8.44 -39.54
CA MET A 1 -43.44 -7.78 -40.67
C MET A 1 -43.33 -8.74 -41.84
N SER A 2 -44.46 -9.32 -42.26
CA SER A 2 -44.55 -10.44 -43.21
C SER A 2 -44.05 -10.03 -44.60
N LEU A 3 -43.02 -10.70 -45.13
CA LEU A 3 -42.57 -10.54 -46.51
C LEU A 3 -43.22 -11.65 -47.34
N ALA A 4 -44.03 -11.26 -48.32
CA ALA A 4 -44.73 -12.06 -49.33
C ALA A 4 -46.09 -12.66 -48.93
N GLN A 5 -47.17 -12.09 -49.50
CA GLN A 5 -48.41 -12.81 -49.82
C GLN A 5 -48.97 -12.39 -51.19
N THR A 6 -48.11 -12.07 -52.15
CA THR A 6 -48.51 -12.12 -53.57
C THR A 6 -48.36 -13.56 -54.04
N PRO A 7 -49.43 -14.23 -54.52
CA PRO A 7 -49.32 -15.58 -55.04
C PRO A 7 -48.36 -15.60 -56.24
N LEU A 8 -47.50 -16.63 -56.31
CA LEU A 8 -46.52 -16.76 -57.38
C LEU A 8 -47.23 -16.86 -58.74
N PRO A 9 -46.77 -16.14 -59.77
CA PRO A 9 -47.29 -16.31 -61.13
C PRO A 9 -47.09 -17.75 -61.62
N SER A 10 -48.12 -18.36 -62.21
CA SER A 10 -48.02 -19.73 -62.76
C SER A 10 -47.41 -19.78 -64.17
N ASP A 11 -47.31 -18.63 -64.84
CA ASP A 11 -46.75 -18.50 -66.19
C ASP A 11 -45.22 -18.36 -66.16
N PRO A 12 -44.46 -19.19 -66.91
CA PRO A 12 -43.00 -19.09 -66.98
C PRO A 12 -42.47 -17.73 -67.42
N ALA A 13 -43.19 -16.97 -68.27
CA ALA A 13 -42.73 -15.64 -68.68
C ALA A 13 -42.88 -14.62 -67.54
N ALA A 14 -44.02 -14.62 -66.84
CA ALA A 14 -44.24 -13.82 -65.65
C ALA A 14 -43.24 -14.12 -64.51
N LEU A 15 -42.86 -15.38 -64.30
CA LEU A 15 -41.83 -15.76 -63.32
C LEU A 15 -40.45 -15.20 -63.67
N ARG A 16 -40.04 -15.24 -64.94
CA ARG A 16 -38.75 -14.67 -65.39
C ARG A 16 -38.71 -13.15 -65.21
N ALA A 17 -39.81 -12.46 -65.51
CA ALA A 17 -39.92 -11.02 -65.30
C ALA A 17 -39.82 -10.65 -63.81
N LEU A 18 -40.49 -11.40 -62.93
CA LEU A 18 -40.38 -11.21 -61.48
C LEU A 18 -38.96 -11.49 -60.98
N ALA A 19 -38.32 -12.56 -61.45
CA ALA A 19 -36.93 -12.88 -61.09
C ALA A 19 -35.95 -11.77 -61.51
N ALA A 20 -36.12 -11.20 -62.71
CA ALA A 20 -35.31 -10.07 -63.17
C ALA A 20 -35.55 -8.81 -62.33
N SER A 21 -36.80 -8.54 -61.93
CA SER A 21 -37.14 -7.43 -61.03
C SER A 21 -36.48 -7.59 -59.66
N LEU A 22 -36.61 -8.78 -59.05
CA LEU A 22 -35.98 -9.09 -57.76
C LEU A 22 -34.46 -9.06 -57.84
N GLN A 23 -33.88 -9.50 -58.96
CA GLN A 23 -32.43 -9.43 -59.16
C GLN A 23 -31.95 -7.98 -59.25
N SER A 24 -32.68 -7.10 -59.94
CA SER A 24 -32.43 -5.66 -59.96
C SER A 24 -32.51 -5.05 -58.56
N GLU A 25 -33.58 -5.36 -57.82
CA GLU A 25 -33.74 -4.90 -56.43
C GLU A 25 -32.59 -5.38 -55.53
N LEU A 26 -32.19 -6.65 -55.65
CA LEU A 26 -31.07 -7.20 -54.89
C LEU A 26 -29.76 -6.47 -55.21
N THR A 27 -29.48 -6.21 -56.50
CA THR A 27 -28.27 -5.46 -56.89
C THR A 27 -28.27 -4.04 -56.34
N ASN A 28 -29.44 -3.38 -56.32
CA ASN A 28 -29.59 -2.04 -55.74
C ASN A 28 -29.32 -2.06 -54.24
N VAL A 29 -29.92 -3.02 -53.50
CA VAL A 29 -29.73 -3.15 -52.05
C VAL A 29 -28.27 -3.48 -51.73
N VAL A 30 -27.64 -4.39 -52.45
CA VAL A 30 -26.22 -4.73 -52.28
C VAL A 30 -25.32 -3.51 -52.51
N GLY A 31 -25.65 -2.67 -53.51
CA GLY A 31 -24.95 -1.41 -53.75
C GLY A 31 -25.04 -0.44 -52.55
N ILE A 32 -26.25 -0.27 -52.01
CA ILE A 32 -26.50 0.59 -50.84
C ILE A 32 -25.75 0.07 -49.61
N VAL A 33 -25.79 -1.25 -49.35
CA VAL A 33 -25.09 -1.86 -48.21
C VAL A 33 -23.58 -1.63 -48.35
N ALA A 34 -23.01 -1.86 -49.53
CA ALA A 34 -21.59 -1.62 -49.77
C ALA A 34 -21.17 -0.16 -49.58
N GLU A 35 -22.03 0.81 -49.92
CA GLU A 35 -21.77 2.23 -49.65
C GLU A 35 -21.82 2.53 -48.15
N LYS A 36 -22.81 2.00 -47.44
CA LYS A 36 -22.93 2.16 -45.98
C LYS A 36 -21.78 1.51 -45.23
N ASP A 37 -21.31 0.35 -45.66
CA ASP A 37 -20.14 -0.32 -45.06
C ASP A 37 -18.87 0.53 -45.20
N ARG A 38 -18.69 1.21 -46.35
CA ARG A 38 -17.57 2.15 -46.53
C ARG A 38 -17.69 3.38 -45.62
N GLU A 39 -18.90 3.94 -45.48
CA GLU A 39 -19.15 5.05 -44.56
C GLU A 39 -18.87 4.66 -43.11
N ILE A 40 -19.33 3.48 -42.68
CA ILE A 40 -19.11 2.95 -41.32
C ILE A 40 -17.62 2.75 -41.07
N ALA A 41 -16.91 2.09 -42.00
CA ALA A 41 -15.46 1.87 -41.87
C ALA A 41 -14.68 3.19 -41.75
N ALA A 42 -15.05 4.21 -42.53
CA ALA A 42 -14.44 5.54 -42.43
C ALA A 42 -14.71 6.19 -41.06
N ARG A 43 -15.94 6.10 -40.55
CA ARG A 43 -16.30 6.62 -39.23
C ARG A 43 -15.62 5.88 -38.09
N ASP A 44 -15.49 4.56 -38.18
CA ASP A 44 -14.82 3.76 -37.16
C ASP A 44 -13.32 4.09 -37.08
N ALA A 45 -12.67 4.31 -38.23
CA ALA A 45 -11.28 4.78 -38.26
C ALA A 45 -11.11 6.16 -37.60
N GLU A 46 -12.04 7.09 -37.87
CA GLU A 46 -12.04 8.42 -37.25
C GLU A 46 -12.29 8.35 -35.74
N LEU A 47 -13.26 7.54 -35.31
CA LEU A 47 -13.55 7.31 -33.89
C LEU A 47 -12.36 6.69 -33.18
N TYR A 48 -11.69 5.71 -33.79
CA TYR A 48 -10.48 5.11 -33.23
C TYR A 48 -9.36 6.14 -33.04
N ALA A 49 -9.09 6.96 -34.05
CA ALA A 49 -8.07 8.01 -33.97
C ALA A 49 -8.39 9.04 -32.87
N LYS A 50 -9.66 9.45 -32.75
CA LYS A 50 -10.12 10.36 -31.70
C LYS A 50 -10.00 9.73 -30.31
N THR A 51 -10.39 8.47 -30.13
CA THR A 51 -10.27 7.75 -28.86
C THR A 51 -8.81 7.65 -28.43
N LEU A 52 -7.89 7.30 -29.35
CA LEU A 52 -6.46 7.25 -29.06
C LEU A 52 -5.92 8.62 -28.63
N HIS A 53 -6.36 9.70 -29.28
CA HIS A 53 -5.98 11.06 -28.90
C HIS A 53 -6.49 11.43 -27.50
N VAL A 54 -7.74 11.10 -27.18
CA VAL A 54 -8.33 11.31 -25.85
C VAL A 54 -7.54 10.57 -24.78
N GLU A 55 -7.19 9.30 -25.01
CA GLU A 55 -6.40 8.51 -24.06
C GLU A 55 -5.00 9.09 -23.86
N LYS A 56 -4.35 9.58 -24.93
CA LYS A 56 -3.07 10.30 -24.83
C LYS A 56 -3.19 11.55 -23.95
N LEU A 57 -4.22 12.38 -24.18
CA LEU A 57 -4.45 13.59 -23.39
C LEU A 57 -4.76 13.27 -21.92
N LYS A 58 -5.56 12.23 -21.65
CA LYS A 58 -5.83 11.76 -20.29
C LYS A 58 -4.55 11.32 -19.58
N ALA A 59 -3.68 10.56 -20.25
CA ALA A 59 -2.41 10.13 -19.69
C ALA A 59 -1.49 11.33 -19.36
N GLN A 60 -1.41 12.31 -20.25
CA GLN A 60 -0.66 13.55 -20.01
C GLN A 60 -1.25 14.35 -18.84
N LEU A 61 -2.58 14.49 -18.77
CA LEU A 61 -3.26 15.18 -17.67
C LEU A 61 -3.01 14.48 -16.33
N ALA A 62 -3.05 13.15 -16.29
CA ALA A 62 -2.75 12.37 -15.10
C ALA A 62 -1.29 12.58 -14.66
N ALA A 63 -0.34 12.58 -15.59
CA ALA A 63 1.06 12.86 -15.29
C ALA A 63 1.26 14.28 -14.71
N LEU A 64 0.66 15.30 -15.35
CA LEU A 64 0.72 16.69 -14.87
C LEU A 64 0.05 16.87 -13.49
N ARG A 65 -1.09 16.20 -13.25
CA ARG A 65 -1.75 16.20 -11.95
C ARG A 65 -0.89 15.56 -10.86
N ARG A 66 -0.25 14.42 -11.13
CA ARG A 66 0.70 13.82 -10.18
C ARG A 66 1.91 14.72 -9.93
N ALA A 67 2.46 15.35 -10.98
CA ALA A 67 3.59 16.27 -10.83
C ALA A 67 3.23 17.49 -9.96
N ARG A 68 2.04 18.07 -10.17
CA ARG A 68 1.58 19.27 -9.43
C ARG A 68 1.10 18.96 -8.02
N PHE A 69 0.27 17.91 -7.87
CA PHE A 69 -0.45 17.63 -6.63
C PHE A 69 -0.02 16.34 -5.91
N GLY A 70 0.65 15.41 -6.59
CA GLY A 70 1.06 14.13 -6.00
C GLY A 70 2.02 14.32 -4.82
N ARG A 71 3.10 15.09 -5.02
CA ARG A 71 4.06 15.39 -3.95
C ARG A 71 3.44 16.13 -2.77
N SER A 72 2.46 17.02 -3.01
CA SER A 72 1.77 17.73 -1.93
C SER A 72 0.79 16.83 -1.19
N SER A 73 0.07 15.95 -1.90
CA SER A 73 -0.85 14.98 -1.29
C SER A 73 -0.10 14.00 -0.39
N GLU A 74 1.00 13.41 -0.87
CA GLU A 74 1.85 12.50 -0.08
C GLU A 74 2.53 13.19 1.12
N LYS A 75 2.79 14.50 1.02
CA LYS A 75 3.33 15.28 2.14
C LYS A 75 2.24 15.54 3.20
N LEU A 76 1.02 15.85 2.77
CA LEU A 76 -0.12 16.02 3.67
C LEU A 76 -0.48 14.71 4.35
N GLU A 77 -0.53 13.60 3.62
CA GLU A 77 -0.81 12.25 4.16
C GLU A 77 0.19 11.89 5.27
N ARG A 78 1.50 12.05 5.01
CA ARG A 78 2.55 11.83 6.02
C ARG A 78 2.42 12.77 7.23
N GLY A 79 2.01 14.01 6.99
CA GLY A 79 1.75 14.97 8.06
C GLY A 79 0.57 14.56 8.94
N ILE A 80 -0.50 14.04 8.33
CA ILE A 80 -1.67 13.51 9.04
C ILE A 80 -1.26 12.31 9.89
N GLU A 81 -0.57 11.32 9.30
CA GLU A 81 -0.10 10.13 10.03
C GLU A 81 0.78 10.50 11.23
N GLN A 82 1.67 11.49 11.07
CA GLN A 82 2.50 11.98 12.17
C GLN A 82 1.70 12.69 13.26
N LEU A 83 0.65 13.44 12.88
CA LEU A 83 -0.26 14.08 13.84
C LEU A 83 -1.14 13.05 14.58
N GLU A 84 -1.65 12.05 13.89
CA GLU A 84 -2.42 10.94 14.48
C GLU A 84 -1.57 10.17 15.51
N LEU A 85 -0.31 9.89 15.19
CA LEU A 85 0.62 9.25 16.12
C LEU A 85 0.87 10.12 17.36
N LEU A 86 1.06 11.43 17.17
CA LEU A 86 1.17 12.40 18.27
C LEU A 86 -0.09 12.42 19.14
N ILE A 87 -1.27 12.44 18.52
CA ILE A 87 -2.54 12.37 19.25
C ILE A 87 -2.60 11.09 20.08
N GLY A 88 -2.30 9.92 19.50
CA GLY A 88 -2.29 8.65 20.23
C GLY A 88 -1.32 8.64 21.42
N THR A 89 -0.15 9.29 21.30
CA THR A 89 0.77 9.42 22.44
C THR A 89 0.20 10.31 23.54
N LEU A 90 -0.43 11.42 23.19
CA LEU A 90 -1.03 12.33 24.15
C LEU A 90 -2.22 11.68 24.87
N GLU A 91 -3.05 10.94 24.14
CA GLU A 91 -4.17 10.18 24.70
C GLU A 91 -3.69 9.08 25.66
N ALA A 92 -2.61 8.38 25.32
CA ALA A 92 -2.01 7.37 26.19
C ALA A 92 -1.42 7.98 27.47
N ASP A 93 -0.72 9.12 27.34
CA ASP A 93 -0.17 9.87 28.49
C ASP A 93 -1.30 10.38 29.41
N GLU A 94 -2.40 10.89 28.84
CA GLU A 94 -3.58 11.32 29.59
C GLU A 94 -4.25 10.13 30.30
N ALA A 95 -4.41 9.00 29.61
CA ALA A 95 -4.94 7.78 30.21
C ALA A 95 -4.06 7.28 31.36
N GLN A 96 -2.74 7.38 31.22
CA GLN A 96 -1.79 7.02 32.28
C GLN A 96 -1.81 8.01 33.46
N ALA A 97 -2.01 9.30 33.20
CA ALA A 97 -2.17 10.32 34.24
C ALA A 97 -3.48 10.15 35.03
N ASN A 98 -4.55 9.75 34.33
CA ASN A 98 -5.88 9.53 34.91
C ASN A 98 -6.07 8.11 35.47
N ALA A 99 -5.09 7.22 35.30
CA ALA A 99 -5.13 5.89 35.90
C ALA A 99 -5.18 6.02 37.43
N PRO A 100 -6.13 5.36 38.12
CA PRO A 100 -6.22 5.42 39.57
C PRO A 100 -4.93 4.90 40.19
N ARG A 101 -4.21 5.79 40.87
CA ARG A 101 -3.07 5.41 41.72
C ARG A 101 -3.64 4.63 42.90
N GLU A 102 -3.37 3.33 42.94
CA GLU A 102 -3.57 2.54 44.15
C GLU A 102 -2.82 3.24 45.29
N ALA A 103 -3.58 3.67 46.30
CA ALA A 103 -3.07 4.48 47.40
C ALA A 103 -2.19 3.62 48.31
N ILE A 104 -0.89 3.55 48.02
CA ILE A 104 0.09 3.11 49.00
C ILE A 104 0.27 4.26 49.98
N THR A 105 -0.24 4.04 51.19
CA THR A 105 -0.16 4.97 52.30
C THR A 105 1.27 5.13 52.80
N ALA A 106 1.59 6.38 53.15
CA ALA A 106 2.61 6.82 54.12
C ALA A 106 4.09 7.03 53.68
N ARG A 107 4.50 8.32 53.83
CA ARG A 107 5.72 8.89 54.47
C ARG A 107 6.80 9.58 53.62
N SER A 108 7.01 10.82 54.07
CA SER A 108 8.22 11.68 54.19
C SER A 108 8.96 12.17 52.95
N GLU A 109 8.99 13.51 52.86
CA GLU A 109 10.04 14.41 52.33
C GLU A 109 10.97 13.83 51.26
N SER A 110 10.61 14.04 49.99
CA SER A 110 11.47 13.71 48.86
C SER A 110 12.47 14.83 48.59
N THR A 111 13.74 14.60 48.93
CA THR A 111 14.89 15.25 48.29
C THR A 111 14.81 15.02 46.78
N LYS A 112 15.10 16.07 45.98
CA LYS A 112 15.03 16.07 44.51
C LYS A 112 15.66 14.81 43.91
N PHE A 113 14.82 13.89 43.46
CA PHE A 113 15.22 12.67 42.76
C PHE A 113 15.66 13.05 41.34
N ARG A 114 16.95 12.89 41.04
CA ARG A 114 17.41 12.84 39.65
C ARG A 114 16.90 11.51 39.06
N PRO A 115 16.34 11.49 37.83
CA PRO A 115 15.88 10.26 37.20
C PRO A 115 17.10 9.47 36.70
N GLY A 116 17.81 8.81 37.62
CA GLY A 116 18.77 7.76 37.32
C GLY A 116 18.10 6.40 37.49
N ARG A 117 18.57 5.37 36.78
CA ARG A 117 18.15 3.98 37.06
C ARG A 117 18.47 3.68 38.52
N ARG A 118 17.48 3.23 39.29
CA ARG A 118 17.74 2.73 40.65
C ARG A 118 18.58 1.44 40.52
N PRO A 119 19.62 1.26 41.35
CA PRO A 119 20.40 0.03 41.35
C PRO A 119 19.53 -1.16 41.69
N LEU A 120 19.91 -2.36 41.23
CA LEU A 120 19.20 -3.57 41.62
C LEU A 120 19.33 -3.81 43.13
N PRO A 121 18.28 -4.33 43.80
CA PRO A 121 18.33 -4.57 45.25
C PRO A 121 19.47 -5.50 45.69
N ASP A 122 20.11 -5.19 46.82
CA ASP A 122 21.26 -5.95 47.36
C ASP A 122 20.96 -7.37 47.82
N HIS A 123 19.68 -7.70 48.02
CA HIS A 123 19.26 -9.02 48.48
C HIS A 123 19.05 -10.02 47.32
N LEU A 124 19.15 -9.57 46.07
CA LEU A 124 19.11 -10.48 44.92
C LEU A 124 20.44 -11.24 44.81
N PRO A 125 20.42 -12.56 44.56
CA PRO A 125 21.65 -13.30 44.29
C PRO A 125 22.32 -12.75 43.03
N ARG A 126 23.62 -12.45 43.12
CA ARG A 126 24.43 -11.91 42.02
C ARG A 126 25.38 -12.98 41.50
N GLU A 127 25.47 -13.13 40.19
CA GLU A 127 26.50 -13.92 39.51
C GLU A 127 27.47 -12.97 38.79
N GLU A 128 28.76 -13.06 39.11
CA GLU A 128 29.79 -12.21 38.52
C GLU A 128 30.47 -12.92 37.34
N VAL A 129 30.33 -12.35 36.14
CA VAL A 129 31.03 -12.83 34.93
C VAL A 129 32.08 -11.80 34.53
N VAL A 130 33.35 -12.15 34.76
CA VAL A 130 34.50 -11.31 34.37
C VAL A 130 34.94 -11.70 32.96
N HIS A 131 34.89 -10.76 32.03
CA HIS A 131 35.42 -10.93 30.68
C HIS A 131 36.89 -10.52 30.63
N GLU A 132 37.79 -11.51 30.72
CA GLU A 132 39.23 -11.26 30.63
C GLU A 132 39.70 -10.97 29.19
N ALA A 133 40.75 -10.16 29.08
CA ALA A 133 41.42 -9.93 27.81
C ALA A 133 42.14 -11.21 27.32
N PRO A 134 42.32 -11.37 26.00
CA PRO A 134 43.08 -12.50 25.45
C PRO A 134 44.52 -12.53 25.99
N CYS A 135 45.07 -13.73 26.18
CA CYS A 135 46.38 -13.95 26.80
C CYS A 135 47.57 -13.34 26.05
N ALA A 136 47.39 -12.96 24.78
CA ALA A 136 48.40 -12.31 23.96
C ALA A 136 47.76 -11.25 23.06
N CYS A 137 48.47 -10.14 22.86
CA CYS A 137 48.00 -9.06 21.99
C CYS A 137 48.08 -9.53 20.53
N PRO A 138 46.98 -9.51 19.76
CA PRO A 138 46.99 -9.97 18.38
C PRO A 138 47.87 -9.12 17.45
N GLN A 139 48.27 -7.92 17.89
CA GLN A 139 49.05 -6.98 17.09
C GLN A 139 50.55 -6.92 17.44
N CYS A 140 50.93 -7.23 18.68
CA CYS A 140 52.34 -7.16 19.11
C CYS A 140 52.84 -8.39 19.89
N GLY A 141 51.99 -9.39 20.14
CA GLY A 141 52.36 -10.61 20.87
C GLY A 141 52.65 -10.41 22.37
N GLY A 142 52.47 -9.19 22.90
CA GLY A 142 52.70 -8.89 24.30
C GLY A 142 51.74 -9.64 25.22
N MET A 143 52.27 -10.13 26.35
CA MET A 143 51.53 -10.91 27.35
C MET A 143 51.33 -10.15 28.68
N ARG A 144 51.82 -8.90 28.79
CA ARG A 144 51.65 -8.06 29.98
C ARG A 144 50.70 -6.92 29.66
N PHE A 145 49.49 -6.99 30.20
CA PHE A 145 48.47 -5.96 30.05
C PHE A 145 48.26 -5.21 31.37
N GLY A 146 48.17 -3.88 31.29
CA GLY A 146 47.70 -3.04 32.40
C GLY A 146 46.17 -2.95 32.41
N ARG A 147 45.55 -2.81 33.58
CA ARG A 147 44.11 -2.56 33.69
C ARG A 147 43.84 -1.08 33.38
N ILE A 148 43.04 -0.78 32.36
CA ILE A 148 42.69 0.59 31.94
C ILE A 148 41.18 0.66 31.70
N GLY A 149 40.47 1.43 32.53
CA GLY A 149 39.02 1.56 32.47
C GLY A 149 38.29 0.29 32.91
N GLN A 150 37.11 0.45 33.49
CA GLN A 150 36.23 -0.66 33.83
C GLN A 150 34.82 -0.28 33.36
N ASP A 151 34.17 -1.20 32.65
CA ASP A 151 32.77 -1.08 32.25
C ASP A 151 31.99 -2.18 32.98
N GLU A 152 30.99 -1.77 33.76
CA GLU A 152 30.18 -2.65 34.59
C GLU A 152 28.72 -2.54 34.13
N ARG A 153 28.05 -3.67 33.96
CA ARG A 153 26.61 -3.73 33.64
C ARG A 153 25.92 -4.77 34.50
N GLU A 154 24.78 -4.40 35.08
CA GLU A 154 23.91 -5.30 35.82
C GLU A 154 22.75 -5.75 34.93
N ILE A 155 22.46 -7.05 34.91
CA ILE A 155 21.34 -7.65 34.16
C ILE A 155 20.51 -8.48 35.14
N LEU A 156 19.21 -8.24 35.19
CA LEU A 156 18.28 -9.02 36.00
C LEU A 156 17.77 -10.22 35.19
N GLU A 157 18.16 -11.43 35.58
CA GLU A 157 17.66 -12.67 34.99
C GLU A 157 16.46 -13.22 35.79
N TYR A 158 15.41 -13.64 35.08
CA TYR A 158 14.24 -14.27 35.70
C TYR A 158 14.40 -15.78 35.72
N VAL A 159 14.40 -16.37 36.92
CA VAL A 159 14.41 -17.83 37.12
C VAL A 159 13.02 -18.27 37.58
N PRO A 160 12.28 -19.06 36.77
CA PRO A 160 10.98 -19.61 37.18
C PRO A 160 11.13 -20.56 38.37
N SER A 161 10.22 -20.49 39.34
CA SER A 161 10.18 -21.46 40.43
C SER A 161 9.78 -22.84 39.91
N HIS A 162 10.60 -23.86 40.18
CA HIS A 162 10.27 -25.25 39.85
C HIS A 162 9.20 -25.80 40.82
N PHE A 163 8.25 -26.57 40.30
CA PHE A 163 7.36 -27.39 41.14
C PHE A 163 7.96 -28.78 41.30
N LYS A 164 7.97 -29.31 42.52
CA LYS A 164 8.33 -30.70 42.82
C LYS A 164 7.23 -31.33 43.69
N VAL A 165 7.11 -32.66 43.62
CA VAL A 165 6.16 -33.46 44.42
C VAL A 165 6.76 -33.81 45.77
#